data_AF-A0A1V3WKJ6-F1
#
_entry.id   AF-A0A1V3WKJ6-F1
#
_cell.length_a   1.000
_cell.length_b   1.000
_cell.length_c   1.000
_cell.angle_alpha   90.00
_cell.angle_beta   90.00
_cell.angle_gamma   90.00
#
_symmetry.space_group_name_H-M   'P 1'
#
loop_
_entity.id
_entity.type
_entity.pdbx_description
1 polymer ?
#
loop_
_entity_poly.entity_id
_entity_poly.type
_entity_poly.pdbx_seq_one_letter_code
_entity_poly.pdbx_strand_id
1 'polypeptide(L)'
;MVMVGDRGMITSARITALKDLGGIGWLTALRAPSIAALAADDGPLQMSLFDDHDFAEITHPDYPGERLICCRNPLLAAERARKRGELLNATEQLLAPITAAVAARRLVGADQIGLKIGKVIDKYKMAKHLHVTITDTTVTITRRHTQISAEAALDGIYVLRTSVPASDLASAAVINAYKNLANVERDFRSLKTDDLDLRPIHHRLEDRVRAHVLICMLAAYLTWHLRHALAPLTFTDENPPTRDNPSHQRSDPPSRHQSSPQNHHRRPTAHPQLPRTAHPPSHTHPQPSPLRRHQNPVPMLTEATDTQTRAFQLLNTTIPLSLQ
;
A
#
# COMPACT_ATOMS: atom_id res chain seq x y z
N MET A 1 9.91 -12.89 21.82
CA MET A 1 9.76 -12.82 20.34
C MET A 1 8.43 -12.14 20.01
N VAL A 2 8.33 -11.34 18.94
CA VAL A 2 7.08 -10.66 18.55
C VAL A 2 6.72 -11.01 17.10
N MET A 3 5.49 -11.48 16.87
CA MET A 3 4.95 -11.75 15.55
C MET A 3 4.19 -10.52 15.03
N VAL A 4 4.61 -9.98 13.89
CA VAL A 4 3.93 -8.85 13.24
C VAL A 4 3.23 -9.32 11.98
N GLY A 5 1.96 -8.95 11.79
CA GLY A 5 1.17 -9.42 10.66
C GLY A 5 -0.01 -8.51 10.36
N ASP A 6 -0.47 -8.52 9.11
CA ASP A 6 -1.62 -7.73 8.71
C ASP A 6 -2.91 -8.27 9.36
N ARG A 7 -3.99 -7.50 9.22
CA ARG A 7 -5.34 -7.83 9.73
C ARG A 7 -5.93 -9.15 9.18
N GLY A 8 -5.39 -9.68 8.07
CA GLY A 8 -5.80 -10.95 7.49
C GLY A 8 -4.99 -12.13 8.04
N MET A 9 -3.71 -11.90 8.34
CA MET A 9 -2.75 -12.85 8.84
C MET A 9 -2.88 -13.09 10.33
N ILE A 10 -3.18 -12.09 11.15
CA ILE A 10 -3.34 -12.27 12.60
C ILE A 10 -4.82 -12.10 12.95
N THR A 11 -5.59 -13.16 12.71
CA THR A 11 -7.02 -13.22 13.05
C THR A 11 -7.23 -13.48 14.54
N SER A 12 -8.43 -13.23 15.07
CA SER A 12 -8.75 -13.50 16.49
C SER A 12 -8.47 -14.95 16.90
N ALA A 13 -8.72 -15.92 15.99
CA ALA A 13 -8.40 -17.33 16.21
C ALA A 13 -6.88 -17.56 16.36
N ARG A 14 -6.07 -16.92 15.51
CA ARG A 14 -4.59 -16.99 15.60
C ARG A 14 -4.06 -16.27 16.83
N ILE A 15 -4.66 -15.15 17.22
CA ILE A 15 -4.32 -14.46 18.47
C ILE A 15 -4.57 -15.38 19.67
N THR A 16 -5.69 -16.10 19.69
CA THR A 16 -6.00 -17.07 20.76
C THR A 16 -4.95 -18.17 20.81
N ALA A 17 -4.62 -18.78 19.66
CA ALA A 17 -3.58 -19.79 19.58
C ALA A 17 -2.18 -19.27 20.01
N LEU A 18 -1.85 -18.01 19.70
CA LEU A 18 -0.60 -17.37 20.14
C LEU A 18 -0.59 -17.12 21.67
N LYS A 19 -1.75 -16.75 22.24
CA LYS A 19 -1.91 -16.60 23.69
C LYS A 19 -1.74 -17.94 24.40
N ASP A 20 -2.32 -19.02 23.86
CA ASP A 20 -2.23 -20.38 24.42
C ASP A 20 -0.80 -20.94 24.38
N LEU A 21 -0.03 -20.62 23.32
CA LEU A 21 1.36 -21.06 23.19
C LEU A 21 2.27 -20.40 24.24
N GLY A 22 1.96 -19.16 24.63
CA GLY A 22 2.78 -18.36 25.55
C GLY A 22 4.13 -17.91 24.94
N GLY A 23 4.77 -16.92 25.56
CA GLY A 23 6.13 -16.48 25.21
C GLY A 23 6.31 -15.71 23.88
N ILE A 24 5.23 -15.53 23.10
CA ILE A 24 5.25 -14.80 21.82
C ILE A 24 4.26 -13.63 21.89
N GLY A 25 4.79 -12.40 21.81
CA GLY A 25 3.97 -11.20 21.63
C GLY A 25 3.48 -11.07 20.18
N TRP A 26 2.47 -10.25 19.94
CA TRP A 26 1.97 -10.02 18.58
C TRP A 26 1.57 -8.57 18.33
N LEU A 27 1.60 -8.16 17.06
CA LEU A 27 1.22 -6.83 16.58
C LEU A 27 0.44 -6.95 15.27
N THR A 28 -0.75 -6.36 15.21
CA THR A 28 -1.58 -6.28 14.01
C THR A 28 -2.44 -5.01 13.98
N ALA A 29 -3.32 -4.85 12.98
CA ALA A 29 -4.24 -3.72 12.87
C ALA A 29 -5.71 -4.15 12.94
N LEU A 30 -6.55 -3.27 13.47
CA LEU A 30 -8.00 -3.44 13.49
C LEU A 30 -8.63 -3.29 12.10
N ARG A 31 -9.82 -3.88 11.94
CA ARG A 31 -10.65 -3.74 10.74
C ARG A 31 -11.57 -2.53 10.88
N ALA A 32 -12.05 -2.01 9.75
CA ALA A 32 -12.91 -0.82 9.71
C ALA A 32 -14.14 -0.89 10.66
N PRO A 33 -14.87 -2.01 10.79
CA PRO A 33 -15.99 -2.08 11.73
C PRO A 33 -15.56 -1.92 13.19
N SER A 34 -14.43 -2.51 13.59
CA SER A 34 -13.89 -2.38 14.94
C SER A 34 -13.38 -0.96 15.22
N ILE A 35 -12.80 -0.30 14.22
CA ILE A 35 -12.38 1.11 14.33
C ILE A 35 -13.61 2.01 14.46
N ALA A 36 -14.66 1.76 13.68
CA ALA A 36 -15.91 2.52 13.76
C ALA A 36 -16.61 2.36 15.13
N ALA A 37 -16.55 1.16 15.73
CA ALA A 37 -17.06 0.95 17.08
C ALA A 37 -16.28 1.74 18.14
N LEU A 38 -14.94 1.81 18.01
CA LEU A 38 -14.10 2.61 18.90
C LEU A 38 -14.31 4.12 18.72
N ALA A 39 -14.67 4.55 17.51
CA ALA A 39 -14.89 5.95 17.14
C ALA A 39 -16.37 6.38 17.21
N ALA A 40 -17.21 5.58 17.87
CA ALA A 40 -18.59 5.99 18.19
C ALA A 40 -18.59 7.21 19.12
N ASP A 41 -19.71 7.92 19.25
CA ASP A 41 -19.81 9.18 19.99
C ASP A 41 -19.26 9.07 21.43
N ASP A 42 -19.56 7.97 22.13
CA ASP A 42 -19.07 7.66 23.49
C ASP A 42 -17.82 6.75 23.50
N GLY A 43 -17.19 6.57 22.34
CA GLY A 43 -16.05 5.68 22.16
C GLY A 43 -14.72 6.30 22.60
N PRO A 44 -13.70 5.47 22.88
CA PRO A 44 -12.38 5.96 23.32
C PRO A 44 -11.58 6.64 22.19
N LEU A 45 -11.94 6.45 20.92
CA LEU A 45 -11.24 7.03 19.77
C LEU A 45 -11.87 8.35 19.35
N GLN A 46 -11.53 9.42 20.06
CA GLN A 46 -11.99 10.78 19.77
C GLN A 46 -11.04 11.50 18.81
N MET A 47 -11.58 12.32 17.90
CA MET A 47 -10.74 13.01 16.90
C MET A 47 -9.79 14.04 17.50
N SER A 48 -10.14 14.60 18.67
CA SER A 48 -9.30 15.54 19.42
C SER A 48 -8.00 14.91 19.94
N LEU A 49 -7.92 13.58 19.99
CA LEU A 49 -6.66 12.88 20.28
C LEU A 49 -5.57 13.16 19.24
N PHE A 50 -5.94 13.69 18.07
CA PHE A 50 -5.04 13.98 16.97
C PHE A 50 -4.73 15.48 16.79
N ASP A 51 -5.09 16.33 17.75
CA ASP A 51 -4.90 17.78 17.63
C ASP A 51 -3.41 18.16 17.77
N ASP A 52 -2.71 17.54 18.71
CA ASP A 52 -1.28 17.81 18.98
C ASP A 52 -0.33 16.78 18.36
N HIS A 53 -0.80 15.54 18.18
CA HIS A 53 0.00 14.40 17.72
C HIS A 53 -0.76 13.54 16.73
N ASP A 54 -0.09 13.01 15.69
CA ASP A 54 -0.76 12.16 14.71
C ASP A 54 -1.05 10.71 15.20
N PHE A 55 -0.74 10.40 16.45
CA PHE A 55 -1.11 9.14 17.08
C PHE A 55 -1.37 9.29 18.57
N ALA A 56 -2.23 8.42 19.11
CA ALA A 56 -2.55 8.33 20.53
C ALA A 56 -2.70 6.87 20.94
N GLU A 57 -2.44 6.58 22.21
CA GLU A 57 -2.65 5.26 22.79
C GLU A 57 -3.93 5.26 23.62
N ILE A 58 -4.77 4.24 23.42
CA ILE A 58 -6.02 4.04 24.15
C ILE A 58 -6.13 2.59 24.65
N THR A 59 -6.99 2.40 25.63
CA THR A 59 -7.38 1.08 26.17
C THR A 59 -8.88 0.91 26.04
N HIS A 60 -9.35 -0.32 25.84
CA HIS A 60 -10.79 -0.58 25.75
C HIS A 60 -11.13 -1.96 26.33
N PRO A 61 -12.26 -2.13 27.04
CA PRO A 61 -12.64 -3.40 27.68
C PRO A 61 -12.70 -4.59 26.72
N ASP A 62 -13.09 -4.39 25.45
CA ASP A 62 -13.11 -5.43 24.42
C ASP A 62 -11.71 -5.95 24.03
N TYR A 63 -10.64 -5.25 24.43
CA TYR A 63 -9.25 -5.58 24.15
C TYR A 63 -8.44 -5.67 25.44
N PRO A 64 -8.78 -6.61 26.35
CA PRO A 64 -8.17 -6.67 27.67
C PRO A 64 -6.70 -7.07 27.58
N GLY A 65 -5.84 -6.32 28.26
CA GLY A 65 -4.38 -6.55 28.26
C GLY A 65 -3.69 -6.23 26.93
N GLU A 66 -4.37 -5.51 26.03
CA GLU A 66 -3.83 -5.10 24.74
C GLU A 66 -3.73 -3.58 24.68
N ARG A 67 -2.71 -3.09 23.98
CA ARG A 67 -2.54 -1.66 23.70
C ARG A 67 -3.11 -1.35 22.33
N LEU A 68 -3.91 -0.29 22.24
CA LEU A 68 -4.44 0.21 20.98
C LEU A 68 -3.73 1.52 20.62
N ILE A 69 -2.97 1.52 19.53
CA ILE A 69 -2.29 2.70 19.03
C ILE A 69 -3.08 3.21 17.85
N CYS A 70 -3.83 4.29 18.07
CA CYS A 70 -4.62 4.97 17.07
C CYS A 70 -3.75 5.96 16.32
N CYS A 71 -3.78 5.91 15.00
CA CYS A 71 -2.97 6.77 14.15
C CYS A 71 -3.84 7.46 13.10
N ARG A 72 -3.48 8.70 12.75
CA ARG A 72 -4.08 9.49 11.69
C ARG A 72 -3.03 9.78 10.62
N ASN A 73 -3.39 9.54 9.36
CA ASN A 73 -2.60 9.94 8.21
C ASN A 73 -3.45 10.86 7.31
N PRO A 74 -3.23 12.19 7.34
CA PRO A 74 -4.03 13.14 6.57
C PRO A 74 -3.85 12.99 5.06
N LEU A 75 -2.68 12.57 4.58
CA LEU A 75 -2.44 12.33 3.16
C LEU A 75 -3.26 11.14 2.66
N LEU A 76 -3.28 10.04 3.44
CA LEU A 76 -4.13 8.89 3.15
C LEU A 76 -5.61 9.26 3.26
N ALA A 77 -5.97 10.18 4.15
CA ALA A 77 -7.34 10.66 4.26
C ALA A 77 -7.79 11.38 2.98
N ALA A 78 -6.97 12.33 2.49
CA ALA A 78 -7.22 13.04 1.25
C ALA A 78 -7.28 12.09 0.03
N GLU A 79 -6.36 11.12 -0.04
CA GLU A 79 -6.35 10.12 -1.12
C GLU A 79 -7.64 9.29 -1.12
N ARG A 80 -8.07 8.77 0.05
CA ARG A 80 -9.30 7.98 0.18
C ARG A 80 -10.54 8.80 -0.16
N ALA A 81 -10.62 10.05 0.30
CA ALA A 81 -11.73 10.94 -0.01
C ALA A 81 -11.85 11.18 -1.53
N ARG A 82 -10.73 11.52 -2.19
CA ARG A 82 -10.68 11.65 -3.66
C ARG A 82 -11.11 10.37 -4.35
N LYS A 83 -10.53 9.23 -3.95
CA LYS A 83 -10.81 7.94 -4.60
C LYS A 83 -12.25 7.51 -4.45
N ARG A 84 -12.85 7.71 -3.27
CA ARG A 84 -14.28 7.45 -3.04
C ARG A 84 -15.15 8.31 -3.97
N GLY A 85 -14.86 9.60 -4.09
CA GLY A 85 -15.55 10.49 -5.02
C GLY A 85 -15.47 10.03 -6.48
N GLU A 86 -14.27 9.66 -6.95
CA GLU A 86 -14.04 9.14 -8.30
C GLU A 86 -14.84 7.86 -8.57
N LEU A 87 -14.82 6.91 -7.62
CA LEU A 87 -15.52 5.63 -7.76
C LEU A 87 -17.04 5.80 -7.72
N LEU A 88 -17.57 6.72 -6.90
CA LEU A 88 -18.98 7.07 -6.88
C LEU A 88 -19.41 7.65 -8.23
N ASN A 89 -18.68 8.66 -8.73
CA ASN A 89 -18.95 9.27 -10.04
C ASN A 89 -18.90 8.22 -11.16
N ALA A 90 -17.89 7.35 -11.15
CA ALA A 90 -17.77 6.27 -12.15
C ALA A 90 -18.92 5.25 -12.06
N THR A 91 -19.43 4.97 -10.86
CA THR A 91 -20.60 4.09 -10.66
C THR A 91 -21.88 4.74 -11.19
N GLU A 92 -22.09 6.03 -10.92
CA GLU A 92 -23.23 6.79 -11.42
C GLU A 92 -23.22 6.93 -12.95
N GLN A 93 -22.04 7.12 -13.56
CA GLN A 93 -21.90 7.11 -15.02
C GLN A 93 -22.31 5.78 -15.65
N LEU A 94 -22.07 4.64 -14.99
CA LEU A 94 -22.54 3.33 -15.46
C LEU A 94 -24.05 3.13 -15.29
N LEU A 95 -24.65 3.78 -14.30
CA LEU A 95 -26.07 3.70 -14.01
C LEU A 95 -26.89 4.66 -14.89
N ALA A 96 -26.31 5.77 -15.34
CA ALA A 96 -27.00 6.80 -16.12
C ALA A 96 -27.70 6.28 -17.40
N PRO A 97 -27.10 5.39 -18.22
CA PRO A 97 -27.79 4.81 -19.38
C PRO A 97 -29.02 3.98 -19.01
N ILE A 98 -29.01 3.32 -17.84
CA ILE A 98 -30.14 2.53 -17.34
C ILE A 98 -31.26 3.47 -16.92
N THR A 99 -30.93 4.50 -16.13
CA THR A 99 -31.89 5.55 -15.73
C THR A 99 -32.52 6.24 -16.95
N ALA A 100 -31.72 6.56 -17.97
CA ALA A 100 -32.21 7.16 -19.22
C ALA A 100 -33.13 6.20 -20.02
N ALA A 101 -32.84 4.90 -20.02
CA ALA A 101 -33.71 3.91 -20.67
C ALA A 101 -35.06 3.77 -19.96
N VAL A 102 -35.08 3.83 -18.62
CA VAL A 102 -36.32 3.82 -17.82
C VAL A 102 -37.12 5.10 -18.07
N ALA A 103 -36.48 6.27 -18.03
CA ALA A 103 -37.12 7.56 -18.30
C ALA A 103 -37.74 7.61 -19.72
N ALA A 104 -37.07 7.03 -20.72
CA ALA A 104 -37.57 6.91 -22.09
C ALA A 104 -38.59 5.76 -22.29
N ARG A 105 -39.02 5.07 -21.22
CA ARG A 105 -39.90 3.89 -21.24
C ARG A 105 -39.41 2.73 -22.12
N ARG A 106 -38.10 2.66 -22.40
CA ARG A 106 -37.44 1.57 -23.13
C ARG A 106 -37.08 0.38 -22.22
N LEU A 107 -37.11 0.59 -20.91
CA LEU A 107 -36.91 -0.42 -19.89
C LEU A 107 -38.02 -0.27 -18.84
N VAL A 108 -38.85 -1.30 -18.68
CA VAL A 108 -40.04 -1.29 -17.82
C VAL A 108 -40.06 -2.60 -17.02
N GLY A 109 -40.68 -2.56 -15.84
CA GLY A 109 -40.80 -3.67 -14.90
C GLY A 109 -39.66 -3.65 -13.87
N ALA A 110 -40.04 -3.67 -12.60
CA ALA A 110 -39.08 -3.56 -11.49
C ALA A 110 -37.97 -4.62 -11.56
N ASP A 111 -38.33 -5.86 -11.94
CA ASP A 111 -37.38 -6.97 -12.06
C ASP A 111 -36.31 -6.73 -13.13
N GLN A 112 -36.72 -6.26 -14.32
CA GLN A 112 -35.80 -6.03 -15.44
C GLN A 112 -34.86 -4.84 -15.16
N ILE A 113 -35.39 -3.81 -14.50
CA ILE A 113 -34.61 -2.67 -14.04
C ILE A 113 -33.59 -3.12 -12.98
N GLY A 114 -34.04 -3.88 -11.99
CA GLY A 114 -33.20 -4.44 -10.92
C GLY A 114 -32.06 -5.31 -11.46
N LEU A 115 -32.34 -6.21 -12.40
CA LEU A 115 -31.32 -7.05 -13.03
C LEU A 115 -30.24 -6.25 -13.76
N LYS A 116 -30.59 -5.15 -14.44
CA LYS A 116 -29.60 -4.30 -15.11
C LYS A 116 -28.77 -3.50 -14.13
N ILE A 117 -29.40 -2.94 -13.09
CA ILE A 117 -28.69 -2.20 -12.04
C ILE A 117 -27.73 -3.11 -11.29
N GLY A 118 -28.19 -4.30 -10.88
CA GLY A 118 -27.39 -5.29 -10.15
C GLY A 118 -26.09 -5.68 -10.86
N LYS A 119 -26.08 -5.70 -12.20
CA LYS A 119 -24.88 -6.01 -13.00
C LYS A 119 -23.77 -4.96 -12.90
N VAL A 120 -24.11 -3.70 -12.57
CA VAL A 120 -23.16 -2.59 -12.63
C VAL A 120 -22.95 -1.88 -11.29
N ILE A 121 -23.96 -1.89 -10.40
CA ILE A 121 -23.96 -1.11 -9.16
C ILE A 121 -22.78 -1.47 -8.23
N ASP A 122 -22.36 -2.73 -8.22
CA ASP A 122 -21.28 -3.21 -7.36
C ASP A 122 -19.94 -3.38 -8.10
N LYS A 123 -19.83 -2.93 -9.35
CA LYS A 123 -18.59 -3.03 -10.14
C LYS A 123 -17.39 -2.39 -9.43
N TYR A 124 -17.64 -1.26 -8.77
CA TYR A 124 -16.62 -0.52 -8.00
C TYR A 124 -16.81 -0.60 -6.48
N LYS A 125 -17.64 -1.52 -5.99
CA LYS A 125 -17.95 -1.70 -4.55
C LYS A 125 -18.58 -0.48 -3.86
N MET A 126 -19.24 0.39 -4.64
CA MET A 126 -19.91 1.62 -4.16
C MET A 126 -21.40 1.44 -3.86
N ALA A 127 -21.95 0.23 -4.03
CA ALA A 127 -23.36 -0.05 -3.81
C ALA A 127 -23.84 0.37 -2.41
N LYS A 128 -22.98 0.19 -1.38
CA LYS A 128 -23.25 0.61 0.01
C LYS A 128 -23.53 2.11 0.15
N HIS A 129 -23.04 2.95 -0.75
CA HIS A 129 -23.19 4.41 -0.68
C HIS A 129 -24.38 4.94 -1.47
N LEU A 130 -25.13 4.05 -2.14
CA LEU A 130 -26.25 4.43 -2.99
C LEU A 130 -27.56 3.92 -2.38
N HIS A 131 -28.58 4.75 -2.44
CA HIS A 131 -29.97 4.38 -2.19
C HIS A 131 -30.68 4.30 -3.54
N VAL A 132 -31.17 3.10 -3.87
CA VAL A 132 -31.82 2.81 -5.14
C VAL A 132 -33.27 2.40 -4.88
N THR A 133 -34.19 3.20 -5.38
CA THR A 133 -35.63 2.90 -5.37
C THR A 133 -36.05 2.55 -6.78
N ILE A 134 -36.65 1.38 -6.96
CA ILE A 134 -37.13 0.88 -8.25
C ILE A 134 -38.64 0.68 -8.15
N THR A 135 -39.37 1.22 -9.12
CA THR A 135 -40.77 0.88 -9.37
C THR A 135 -40.89 0.24 -10.76
N ASP A 136 -42.09 -0.12 -11.18
CA ASP A 136 -42.30 -0.67 -12.52
C ASP A 136 -41.94 0.30 -13.65
N THR A 137 -41.93 1.61 -13.38
CA THR A 137 -41.74 2.64 -14.42
C THR A 137 -40.72 3.71 -14.07
N THR A 138 -40.22 3.75 -12.83
CA THR A 138 -39.28 4.76 -12.37
C THR A 138 -38.12 4.13 -11.62
N VAL A 139 -36.95 4.77 -11.71
CA VAL A 139 -35.79 4.47 -10.89
C VAL A 139 -35.24 5.75 -10.32
N THR A 140 -34.98 5.76 -9.02
CA THR A 140 -34.36 6.87 -8.31
C THR A 140 -33.10 6.38 -7.62
N ILE A 141 -31.97 7.01 -7.92
CA ILE A 141 -30.66 6.68 -7.35
C ILE A 141 -30.14 7.92 -6.66
N THR A 142 -29.89 7.84 -5.36
CA THR A 142 -29.39 8.95 -4.53
C THR A 142 -28.21 8.50 -3.68
N ARG A 143 -27.33 9.43 -3.33
CA ARG A 143 -26.21 9.14 -2.42
C ARG A 143 -26.70 9.08 -0.98
N ARG A 144 -26.24 8.08 -0.23
CA ARG A 144 -26.42 8.00 1.23
C ARG A 144 -25.42 8.92 1.91
N HIS A 145 -25.71 10.21 1.93
CA HIS A 145 -24.79 11.23 2.47
C HIS A 145 -24.34 10.94 3.91
N THR A 146 -25.24 10.48 4.78
CA THR A 146 -24.92 10.10 6.16
C THR A 146 -23.85 9.00 6.23
N GLN A 147 -24.00 7.95 5.42
CA GLN A 147 -23.06 6.83 5.35
C GLN A 147 -21.72 7.25 4.73
N ILE A 148 -21.74 8.12 3.73
CA ILE A 148 -20.53 8.68 3.11
C ILE A 148 -19.77 9.54 4.13
N SER A 149 -20.46 10.40 4.87
CA SER A 149 -19.85 11.23 5.91
C SER A 149 -19.27 10.41 7.05
N ALA A 150 -19.97 9.37 7.51
CA ALA A 150 -19.46 8.47 8.54
C ALA A 150 -18.19 7.73 8.10
N GLU A 151 -18.13 7.25 6.86
CA GLU A 151 -16.90 6.63 6.31
C GLU A 151 -15.79 7.67 6.11
N ALA A 152 -16.14 8.89 5.69
CA ALA A 152 -15.19 9.99 5.51
C ALA A 152 -14.56 10.44 6.83
N ALA A 153 -15.29 10.40 7.95
CA ALA A 153 -14.76 10.76 9.27
C ALA A 153 -13.62 9.84 9.71
N LEU A 154 -13.57 8.59 9.21
CA LEU A 154 -12.54 7.61 9.52
C LEU A 154 -11.46 7.50 8.44
N ASP A 155 -11.47 8.39 7.45
CA ASP A 155 -10.46 8.41 6.40
C ASP A 155 -9.08 8.73 7.00
N GLY A 156 -8.08 7.93 6.59
CA GLY A 156 -6.71 8.06 7.10
C GLY A 156 -6.49 7.51 8.52
N ILE A 157 -7.54 7.05 9.21
CA ILE A 157 -7.43 6.44 10.54
C ILE A 157 -7.10 4.96 10.42
N TYR A 158 -6.13 4.52 11.22
CA TYR A 158 -5.84 3.11 11.45
C TYR A 158 -5.49 2.89 12.92
N VAL A 159 -5.87 1.74 13.45
CA VAL A 159 -5.62 1.38 14.86
C VAL A 159 -4.80 0.11 14.89
N LEU A 160 -3.61 0.18 15.48
CA LEU A 160 -2.77 -0.97 15.75
C LEU A 160 -3.16 -1.56 17.10
N ARG A 161 -3.15 -2.88 17.21
CA ARG A 161 -3.31 -3.60 18.47
C ARG A 161 -2.10 -4.48 18.71
N THR A 162 -1.62 -4.50 19.95
CA THR A 162 -0.44 -5.28 20.35
C THR A 162 -0.59 -5.83 21.76
N SER A 163 -0.03 -7.02 22.00
CA SER A 163 0.14 -7.58 23.35
C SER A 163 1.46 -7.18 24.00
N VAL A 164 2.31 -6.43 23.30
CA VAL A 164 3.65 -6.06 23.77
C VAL A 164 3.56 -4.84 24.69
N PRO A 165 4.08 -4.90 25.93
CA PRO A 165 3.97 -3.80 26.88
C PRO A 165 4.79 -2.58 26.42
N ALA A 166 4.43 -1.39 26.93
CA ALA A 166 5.09 -0.14 26.59
C ALA A 166 6.57 -0.10 27.03
N SER A 167 6.93 -0.86 28.08
CA SER A 167 8.31 -1.04 28.54
C SER A 167 9.22 -1.65 27.48
N ASP A 168 8.67 -2.54 26.66
CA ASP A 168 9.43 -3.33 25.69
C ASP A 168 9.39 -2.69 24.29
N LEU A 169 8.25 -2.06 23.95
CA LEU A 169 8.07 -1.41 22.66
C LEU A 169 7.18 -0.17 22.78
N ALA A 170 7.79 1.01 22.76
CA ALA A 170 7.10 2.30 22.76
C ALA A 170 6.17 2.45 21.53
N SER A 171 5.13 3.29 21.63
CA SER A 171 4.06 3.40 20.62
C SER A 171 4.60 3.81 19.24
N ALA A 172 5.57 4.72 19.16
CA ALA A 172 6.25 5.07 17.91
C ALA A 172 6.98 3.87 17.27
N ALA A 173 7.64 3.04 18.09
CA ALA A 173 8.31 1.83 17.64
C ALA A 173 7.31 0.75 17.19
N VAL A 174 6.15 0.65 17.82
CA VAL A 174 5.02 -0.19 17.36
C VAL A 174 4.58 0.22 15.96
N ILE A 175 4.38 1.52 15.73
CA ILE A 175 3.97 2.06 14.43
C ILE A 175 5.02 1.72 13.36
N ASN A 176 6.30 1.95 13.66
CA ASN A 176 7.39 1.62 12.74
C ASN A 176 7.48 0.12 12.44
N ALA A 177 7.37 -0.74 13.47
CA ALA A 177 7.38 -2.19 13.31
C ALA A 177 6.24 -2.67 12.41
N TYR A 178 5.03 -2.13 12.57
CA TYR A 178 3.91 -2.46 11.68
C TYR A 178 4.15 -1.94 10.26
N LYS A 179 4.67 -0.72 10.09
CA LYS A 179 4.98 -0.16 8.76
C LYS A 179 6.05 -0.95 8.02
N ASN A 180 6.97 -1.60 8.73
CA ASN A 180 8.00 -2.44 8.14
C ASN A 180 7.45 -3.70 7.47
N LEU A 181 6.17 -4.06 7.65
CA LEU A 181 5.50 -5.09 6.81
C LEU A 181 5.58 -4.76 5.31
N ALA A 182 5.62 -3.48 4.94
CA ALA A 182 5.77 -3.08 3.55
C ALA A 182 7.09 -3.58 2.93
N ASN A 183 8.13 -3.79 3.72
CA ASN A 183 9.39 -4.37 3.25
C ASN A 183 9.21 -5.85 2.94
N VAL A 184 8.49 -6.58 3.82
CA VAL A 184 8.13 -7.98 3.60
C VAL A 184 7.27 -8.12 2.33
N GLU A 185 6.27 -7.26 2.13
CA GLU A 185 5.47 -7.24 0.89
C GLU A 185 6.32 -6.94 -0.36
N ARG A 186 7.29 -6.04 -0.25
CA ARG A 186 8.25 -5.73 -1.33
C ARG A 186 9.12 -6.94 -1.65
N ASP A 187 9.64 -7.63 -0.65
CA ASP A 187 10.46 -8.83 -0.84
C ASP A 187 9.63 -9.96 -1.49
N PHE A 188 8.40 -10.17 -1.03
CA PHE A 188 7.48 -11.12 -1.68
C PHE A 188 7.13 -10.76 -3.12
N ARG A 189 7.03 -9.46 -3.45
CA ARG A 189 6.81 -9.01 -4.83
C ARG A 189 8.05 -9.26 -5.68
N SER A 190 9.22 -8.91 -5.18
CA SER A 190 10.47 -9.08 -5.89
C SER A 190 10.77 -10.55 -6.20
N LEU A 191 10.49 -11.46 -5.27
CA LEU A 191 10.53 -12.90 -5.53
C LEU A 191 9.64 -13.32 -6.70
N LYS A 192 8.44 -12.75 -6.78
CA LYS A 192 7.44 -13.13 -7.77
C LYS A 192 7.71 -12.57 -9.15
N THR A 193 8.21 -11.34 -9.24
CA THR A 193 8.17 -10.56 -10.49
C THR A 193 9.55 -10.08 -10.95
N ASP A 194 10.47 -9.81 -10.03
CA ASP A 194 11.68 -9.05 -10.36
C ASP A 194 12.92 -9.95 -10.38
N ASP A 195 13.16 -10.72 -9.33
CA ASP A 195 14.44 -11.39 -9.11
C ASP A 195 14.38 -12.88 -9.48
N LEU A 196 13.34 -13.58 -9.04
CA LEU A 196 13.25 -15.03 -9.14
C LEU A 196 12.28 -15.52 -10.23
N ASP A 197 11.57 -14.59 -10.90
CA ASP A 197 10.54 -14.84 -11.92
C ASP A 197 9.73 -16.11 -11.60
N LEU A 198 9.19 -16.17 -10.36
CA LEU A 198 8.31 -17.26 -9.91
C LEU A 198 7.01 -17.18 -10.70
N ARG A 199 7.06 -17.66 -11.95
CA ARG A 199 5.89 -17.87 -12.80
C ARG A 199 4.85 -18.71 -12.03
N PRO A 200 3.57 -18.68 -12.42
CA PRO A 200 2.58 -19.58 -11.85
C PRO A 200 2.94 -21.06 -12.13
N ILE A 201 3.59 -21.72 -11.16
CA ILE A 201 3.77 -23.18 -11.14
C ILE A 201 2.60 -23.78 -10.38
N HIS A 202 1.67 -24.38 -11.12
CA HIS A 202 0.45 -24.96 -10.57
C HIS A 202 0.72 -26.36 -10.01
N HIS A 203 1.00 -26.45 -8.72
CA HIS A 203 1.10 -27.73 -8.01
C HIS A 203 -0.30 -28.29 -7.73
N ARG A 204 -0.48 -29.60 -7.93
CA ARG A 204 -1.74 -30.31 -7.63
C ARG A 204 -1.66 -31.24 -6.42
N LEU A 205 -0.46 -31.43 -5.88
CA LEU A 205 -0.21 -32.28 -4.71
C LEU A 205 0.28 -31.41 -3.56
N GLU A 206 -0.27 -31.63 -2.37
CA GLU A 206 -0.02 -30.81 -1.19
C GLU A 206 1.48 -30.72 -0.84
N ASP A 207 2.20 -31.84 -0.85
CA ASP A 207 3.63 -31.85 -0.52
C ASP A 207 4.47 -31.06 -1.51
N ARG A 208 4.07 -31.03 -2.79
CA ARG A 208 4.74 -30.20 -3.81
C ARG A 208 4.48 -28.72 -3.58
N VAL A 209 3.29 -28.36 -3.12
CA VAL A 209 2.96 -26.98 -2.70
C VAL A 209 3.88 -26.59 -1.53
N ARG A 210 3.95 -27.41 -0.48
CA ARG A 210 4.78 -27.15 0.70
C ARG A 210 6.27 -27.01 0.34
N ALA A 211 6.81 -27.95 -0.43
CA ALA A 211 8.21 -27.93 -0.86
C ALA A 211 8.52 -26.70 -1.72
N HIS A 212 7.63 -26.33 -2.65
CA HIS A 212 7.81 -25.15 -3.48
C HIS A 212 7.80 -23.86 -2.66
N VAL A 213 6.86 -23.71 -1.73
CA VAL A 213 6.81 -22.55 -0.81
C VAL A 213 8.09 -22.46 0.03
N LEU A 214 8.61 -23.59 0.52
CA LEU A 214 9.87 -23.63 1.26
C LEU A 214 11.05 -23.15 0.42
N ILE A 215 11.19 -23.64 -0.82
CA ILE A 215 12.26 -23.23 -1.73
C ILE A 215 12.16 -21.72 -2.03
N CYS A 216 10.94 -21.21 -2.26
CA CYS A 216 10.73 -19.77 -2.46
C CYS A 216 11.17 -18.96 -1.25
N MET A 217 10.88 -19.45 -0.03
CA MET A 217 11.29 -18.79 1.22
C MET A 217 12.81 -18.82 1.41
N LEU A 218 13.48 -19.91 1.06
CA LEU A 218 14.94 -20.01 1.12
C LEU A 218 15.61 -19.08 0.10
N ALA A 219 15.09 -19.01 -1.12
CA ALA A 219 15.57 -18.09 -2.13
C ALA A 219 15.37 -16.62 -1.70
N ALA A 220 14.21 -16.29 -1.10
CA ALA A 220 13.96 -14.98 -0.50
C ALA A 220 15.02 -14.60 0.53
N TYR A 221 15.30 -15.55 1.42
CA TYR A 221 16.28 -15.36 2.48
C TYR A 221 17.69 -15.14 1.93
N LEU A 222 18.07 -15.90 0.91
CA LEU A 222 19.35 -15.72 0.23
C LEU A 222 19.44 -14.35 -0.47
N THR A 223 18.41 -13.97 -1.23
CA THR A 223 18.35 -12.65 -1.89
C THR A 223 18.44 -11.51 -0.89
N TRP A 224 17.74 -11.61 0.25
CA TRP A 224 17.81 -10.63 1.33
C TRP A 224 19.24 -10.49 1.87
N HIS A 225 19.92 -11.60 2.15
CA HIS A 225 21.32 -11.59 2.61
C HIS A 225 22.27 -11.00 1.57
N LEU A 226 22.08 -11.34 0.29
CA LEU A 226 22.89 -10.80 -0.80
C LEU A 226 22.69 -9.29 -0.95
N ARG A 227 21.46 -8.79 -0.86
CA ARG A 227 21.18 -7.35 -0.86
C ARG A 227 21.85 -6.64 0.31
N HIS A 228 21.83 -7.25 1.49
CA HIS A 228 22.47 -6.65 2.65
C HIS A 228 24.00 -6.63 2.50
N ALA A 229 24.60 -7.73 2.07
CA ALA A 229 26.05 -7.83 1.87
C ALA A 229 26.57 -6.93 0.74
N LEU A 230 25.74 -6.71 -0.30
CA LEU A 230 26.08 -5.91 -1.47
C LEU A 230 25.56 -4.47 -1.40
N ALA A 231 24.91 -4.06 -0.30
CA ALA A 231 24.35 -2.72 -0.13
C ALA A 231 25.34 -1.59 -0.47
N PRO A 232 26.63 -1.66 -0.08
CA PRO A 232 27.64 -0.66 -0.45
C PRO A 232 27.89 -0.53 -1.94
N LEU A 233 27.57 -1.58 -2.71
CA LEU A 233 27.79 -1.65 -4.15
C LEU A 233 26.55 -1.29 -4.97
N THR A 234 25.36 -1.28 -4.39
CA THR A 234 24.07 -1.20 -5.12
C THR A 234 23.40 0.16 -5.06
N PHE A 235 24.11 1.24 -4.69
CA PHE A 235 23.53 2.58 -4.46
C PHE A 235 22.26 2.52 -3.58
N THR A 236 22.21 1.54 -2.68
CA THR A 236 21.14 1.44 -1.70
C THR A 236 21.36 2.57 -0.73
N ASP A 237 20.35 3.43 -0.56
CA ASP A 237 20.45 4.63 0.25
C ASP A 237 20.82 4.22 1.69
N GLU A 238 22.11 4.32 2.03
CA GLU A 238 22.66 3.82 3.30
C GLU A 238 22.23 4.72 4.47
N ASN A 239 21.90 5.98 4.16
CA ASN A 239 21.47 7.00 5.11
C ASN A 239 20.13 7.61 4.67
N PRO A 240 19.03 6.84 4.70
CA PRO A 240 17.71 7.40 4.40
C PRO A 240 17.42 8.51 5.42
N PRO A 241 16.88 9.67 4.99
CA PRO A 241 16.60 10.77 5.90
C PRO A 241 15.68 10.32 7.03
N THR A 242 16.03 10.71 8.25
CA THR A 242 15.21 10.45 9.44
C THR A 242 13.81 11.03 9.21
N ARG A 243 12.78 10.21 9.43
CA ARG A 243 11.39 10.67 9.34
C ARG A 243 11.04 11.40 10.63
N ASP A 244 10.64 12.66 10.52
CA ASP A 244 10.20 13.44 11.68
C ASP A 244 8.92 12.87 12.32
N ASN A 245 8.11 12.12 11.56
CA ASN A 245 6.85 11.60 12.05
C ASN A 245 6.57 10.14 11.65
N PRO A 246 6.41 9.23 12.63
CA PRO A 246 6.20 7.82 12.39
C PRO A 246 4.82 7.50 11.80
N SER A 247 3.83 8.40 11.82
CA SER A 247 2.46 8.14 11.34
C SER A 247 2.25 8.37 9.84
N HIS A 248 3.06 9.20 9.19
CA HIS A 248 2.96 9.54 7.76
C HIS A 248 3.68 8.53 6.85
N GLN A 249 3.15 8.28 5.66
CA GLN A 249 3.87 7.66 4.55
C GLN A 249 3.92 8.66 3.40
N ARG A 250 5.03 8.73 2.67
CA ARG A 250 5.13 9.49 1.43
C ARG A 250 4.18 8.84 0.41
N SER A 251 3.02 9.43 0.20
CA SER A 251 2.04 9.02 -0.82
C SER A 251 2.05 9.97 -2.01
N ASP A 252 3.25 10.29 -2.51
CA ASP A 252 3.39 10.92 -3.82
C ASP A 252 4.13 9.95 -4.74
N PRO A 253 3.42 9.17 -5.57
CA PRO A 253 4.00 8.86 -6.87
C PRO A 253 4.10 10.18 -7.64
N PRO A 254 5.21 10.44 -8.37
CA PRO A 254 5.23 11.55 -9.31
C PRO A 254 4.02 11.42 -10.24
N SER A 255 3.37 12.55 -10.51
CA SER A 255 2.23 12.68 -11.41
C SER A 255 2.39 11.76 -12.63
N ARG A 256 1.50 10.78 -12.76
CA ARG A 256 1.43 9.93 -13.96
C ARG A 256 1.13 10.83 -15.16
N HIS A 257 2.14 11.13 -15.97
CA HIS A 257 1.91 11.55 -17.34
C HIS A 257 1.14 10.43 -18.06
N GLN A 258 0.09 10.81 -18.76
CA GLN A 258 -0.78 9.92 -19.53
C GLN A 258 0.08 9.02 -20.44
N SER A 259 0.05 7.72 -20.19
CA SER A 259 0.72 6.73 -21.02
C SER A 259 -0.26 6.29 -22.11
N SER A 260 0.02 6.69 -23.36
CA SER A 260 -0.67 6.15 -24.53
C SER A 260 -0.40 4.64 -24.66
N PRO A 261 -1.35 3.83 -25.16
CA PRO A 261 -1.16 2.39 -25.29
C PRO A 261 -0.16 2.09 -26.42
N GLN A 262 1.03 1.59 -26.08
CA GLN A 262 1.95 1.02 -27.07
C GLN A 262 1.71 -0.48 -27.21
N ASN A 263 1.35 -0.86 -28.44
CA ASN A 263 1.19 -2.25 -28.88
C ASN A 263 2.47 -3.07 -28.65
N HIS A 264 2.31 -4.24 -28.04
CA HIS A 264 3.37 -5.23 -27.91
C HIS A 264 3.66 -5.91 -29.26
N HIS A 265 4.70 -5.45 -29.95
CA HIS A 265 5.39 -6.27 -30.95
C HIS A 265 6.81 -6.58 -30.47
N ARG A 266 7.11 -7.88 -30.53
CA ARG A 266 8.36 -8.54 -30.12
C ARG A 266 9.59 -7.78 -30.59
N ARG A 267 10.50 -7.48 -29.65
CA ARG A 267 11.93 -7.29 -29.94
C ARG A 267 12.77 -8.03 -28.89
N PRO A 268 14.00 -8.48 -29.24
CA PRO A 268 14.78 -9.38 -28.41
C PRO A 268 15.36 -8.68 -27.19
N THR A 269 15.55 -9.48 -26.14
CA THR A 269 16.08 -9.15 -24.81
C THR A 269 17.42 -8.40 -24.85
N ALA A 270 17.44 -7.22 -24.24
CA ALA A 270 18.64 -6.56 -23.74
C ALA A 270 18.60 -6.54 -22.20
N HIS A 271 19.77 -6.61 -21.58
CA HIS A 271 20.04 -6.80 -20.15
C HIS A 271 19.30 -5.82 -19.19
N PRO A 272 19.18 -6.16 -17.89
CA PRO A 272 18.35 -5.42 -16.95
C PRO A 272 18.96 -4.05 -16.65
N GLN A 273 18.27 -2.97 -17.07
CA GLN A 273 18.57 -1.61 -16.64
C GLN A 273 17.91 -1.34 -15.27
N LEU A 274 18.67 -0.71 -14.37
CA LEU A 274 18.28 -0.27 -13.03
C LEU A 274 17.13 0.76 -13.05
N PRO A 275 16.29 0.86 -11.99
CA PRO A 275 15.08 1.66 -12.01
C PRO A 275 15.36 3.18 -11.87
N ARG A 276 14.68 3.97 -12.71
CA ARG A 276 14.63 5.46 -12.66
C ARG A 276 13.83 5.94 -11.45
N THR A 277 14.42 6.81 -10.64
CA THR A 277 13.67 7.74 -9.78
C THR A 277 14.16 9.16 -10.00
N ALA A 278 13.25 10.04 -10.43
CA ALA A 278 13.44 11.48 -10.48
C ALA A 278 13.13 12.10 -9.10
N HIS A 279 14.04 12.89 -8.55
CA HIS A 279 13.83 13.71 -7.34
C HIS A 279 14.29 15.17 -7.55
N PRO A 280 13.65 16.16 -6.88
CA PRO A 280 13.91 17.60 -7.04
C PRO A 280 15.09 18.09 -6.17
N PRO A 281 15.59 19.33 -6.37
CA PRO A 281 16.93 19.74 -5.95
C PRO A 281 16.96 20.34 -4.54
N SER A 282 18.00 20.01 -3.77
CA SER A 282 18.45 20.80 -2.63
C SER A 282 19.97 20.98 -2.74
N HIS A 283 20.34 22.17 -3.24
CA HIS A 283 21.56 22.95 -3.07
C HIS A 283 22.90 22.26 -2.79
N THR A 284 23.77 22.25 -3.82
CA THR A 284 25.18 22.68 -3.78
C THR A 284 25.63 23.10 -5.19
N HIS A 285 26.20 24.30 -5.35
CA HIS A 285 26.60 24.93 -6.62
C HIS A 285 27.95 24.37 -7.20
N PRO A 286 28.26 24.61 -8.50
CA PRO A 286 28.99 23.71 -9.40
C PRO A 286 30.37 24.22 -9.89
N GLN A 287 31.09 23.40 -10.68
CA GLN A 287 32.14 23.83 -11.62
C GLN A 287 31.96 23.13 -13.00
N PRO A 288 31.99 23.85 -14.15
CA PRO A 288 31.74 23.29 -15.49
C PRO A 288 32.99 23.11 -16.37
N SER A 289 32.95 22.15 -17.30
CA SER A 289 33.76 22.16 -18.55
C SER A 289 33.25 21.13 -19.59
N PRO A 290 33.53 21.31 -20.91
CA PRO A 290 32.46 21.36 -21.92
C PRO A 290 32.26 20.11 -22.81
N LEU A 291 30.97 19.79 -22.99
CA LEU A 291 30.24 19.28 -24.16
C LEU A 291 30.99 18.73 -25.41
N ARG A 292 30.57 17.53 -25.85
CA ARG A 292 30.09 17.32 -27.24
C ARG A 292 29.18 16.07 -27.41
N ARG A 293 27.98 16.33 -27.96
CA ARG A 293 26.99 15.44 -28.62
C ARG A 293 26.12 14.47 -27.79
N HIS A 294 25.07 14.98 -27.14
CA HIS A 294 23.62 14.80 -27.45
C HIS A 294 22.82 15.54 -26.35
N GLN A 295 21.64 16.06 -26.68
CA GLN A 295 20.97 17.14 -25.95
C GLN A 295 20.56 16.77 -24.51
N ASN A 296 21.02 17.60 -23.55
CA ASN A 296 20.83 17.58 -22.09
C ASN A 296 21.54 16.46 -21.29
N PRO A 297 22.81 16.67 -20.88
CA PRO A 297 23.41 15.85 -19.83
C PRO A 297 22.63 16.03 -18.52
N VAL A 298 22.10 14.94 -17.98
CA VAL A 298 21.61 14.90 -16.60
C VAL A 298 22.86 14.92 -15.71
N PRO A 299 23.01 15.88 -14.77
CA PRO A 299 24.15 15.91 -13.87
C PRO A 299 24.21 14.60 -13.08
N MET A 300 25.39 13.98 -13.01
CA MET A 300 25.62 12.85 -12.12
C MET A 300 25.53 13.37 -10.68
N LEU A 301 24.50 12.93 -9.95
CA LEU A 301 24.17 13.45 -8.62
C LEU A 301 25.03 12.84 -7.50
N THR A 302 25.81 11.80 -7.79
CA THR A 302 26.55 11.02 -6.80
C THR A 302 27.86 10.47 -7.39
N GLU A 303 28.96 10.59 -6.64
CA GLU A 303 30.23 9.94 -6.95
C GLU A 303 30.25 8.50 -6.42
N ALA A 304 30.96 7.60 -7.09
CA ALA A 304 31.10 6.21 -6.65
C ALA A 304 31.94 6.14 -5.36
N THR A 305 31.53 5.30 -4.41
CA THR A 305 32.31 5.08 -3.18
C THR A 305 33.63 4.37 -3.48
N ASP A 306 34.60 4.40 -2.56
CA ASP A 306 35.87 3.67 -2.69
C ASP A 306 35.63 2.17 -2.92
N THR A 307 34.64 1.61 -2.23
CA THR A 307 34.24 0.20 -2.36
C THR A 307 33.69 -0.10 -3.75
N GLN A 308 32.85 0.78 -4.30
CA GLN A 308 32.35 0.65 -5.67
C GLN A 308 33.48 0.76 -6.69
N THR A 309 34.34 1.75 -6.54
CA THR A 309 35.50 1.97 -7.43
C THR A 309 36.41 0.74 -7.46
N ARG A 310 36.71 0.17 -6.30
CA ARG A 310 37.48 -1.07 -6.18
C ARG A 310 36.79 -2.26 -6.86
N ALA A 311 35.47 -2.38 -6.76
CA ALA A 311 34.73 -3.45 -7.43
C ALA A 311 34.83 -3.35 -8.96
N PHE A 312 34.65 -2.16 -9.54
CA PHE A 312 34.80 -1.94 -10.98
C PHE A 312 36.22 -2.24 -11.48
N GLN A 313 37.24 -1.86 -10.70
CA GLN A 313 38.64 -2.21 -10.97
C GLN A 313 38.87 -3.73 -10.99
N LEU A 314 38.37 -4.45 -9.99
CA LEU A 314 38.49 -5.92 -9.92
C LEU A 314 37.77 -6.64 -11.08
N LEU A 315 36.66 -6.06 -11.55
CA LEU A 315 35.88 -6.59 -12.67
C LEU A 315 36.46 -6.22 -14.04
N ASN A 316 37.53 -5.41 -14.11
CA ASN A 316 38.05 -4.83 -15.35
C ASN A 316 36.96 -4.10 -16.18
N THR A 317 36.07 -3.37 -15.50
CA THR A 317 34.97 -2.62 -16.13
C THR A 317 35.05 -1.15 -15.75
N THR A 318 34.65 -0.26 -16.66
CA THR A 318 34.61 1.19 -16.39
C THR A 318 33.35 1.55 -15.62
N ILE A 319 33.47 2.44 -14.65
CA ILE A 319 32.30 3.04 -13.98
C ILE A 319 31.53 3.83 -15.05
N PRO A 320 30.25 3.52 -15.31
CA PRO A 320 29.49 4.23 -16.32
C PRO A 320 29.28 5.69 -15.88
N LEU A 321 29.91 6.62 -16.60
CA LEU A 321 29.80 8.07 -16.36
C LEU A 321 28.57 8.69 -17.03
N SER A 322 27.82 7.90 -17.81
CA SER A 322 26.59 8.33 -18.48
C SER A 322 25.59 7.19 -18.61
N LEU A 323 24.30 7.53 -18.59
CA LEU A 323 23.20 6.63 -18.92
C LEU A 323 23.03 6.62 -20.44
N GLN A 324 23.10 5.44 -21.07
CA GLN A 324 22.76 5.23 -22.48
C GLN A 324 21.26 5.01 -22.67
#